data_AF-A0A2T0U5E8-F1
#
_entry.id   AF-A0A2T0U5E8-F1
#
_cell.length_a   1.000
_cell.length_b   1.000
_cell.length_c   1.000
_cell.angle_alpha   90.00
_cell.angle_beta   90.00
_cell.angle_gamma   90.00
#
_symmetry.space_group_name_H-M   'P 1'
#
loop_
_entity.id
_entity.type
_entity.pdbx_description
1 polymer ?
#
loop_
_entity_poly.entity_id
_entity_poly.type
_entity_poly.pdbx_seq_one_letter_code
_entity_poly.pdbx_strand_id
1 'polypeptide(L)'
;MKYSRIIFTFLFVVSVFSCGLKTQVNQLEALQYCVFGVNSIDSVYIANVPADRLVGKSGFNISRAPQLAFAFLQQKVPLKARLDLGISNPGTEDAGINDFEYILMLADYELLRGVYEQAILVPANGAEVVVPFAINTDIYPVISKPENQRVLADFFSASKDTSVTITLKIKPNIIVADQKVSYPGYIDIKKELSNREVMNYLK
;
A
#
# COMPACT_ATOMS: atom_id res chain seq x y z
N MET A 1 -9.56 -58.73 -13.10
CA MET A 1 -8.52 -57.71 -13.41
C MET A 1 -9.06 -56.48 -14.17
N LYS A 2 -10.31 -56.03 -13.94
CA LYS A 2 -10.87 -54.81 -14.59
C LYS A 2 -10.86 -53.57 -13.67
N TYR A 3 -11.00 -53.76 -12.35
CA TYR A 3 -11.04 -52.66 -11.38
C TYR A 3 -9.68 -52.03 -11.07
N SER A 4 -8.58 -52.80 -11.18
CA SER A 4 -7.22 -52.29 -10.92
C SER A 4 -6.76 -51.25 -11.96
N ARG A 5 -7.26 -51.34 -13.22
CA ARG A 5 -6.97 -50.34 -14.26
C ARG A 5 -7.72 -49.02 -14.04
N ILE A 6 -8.90 -49.06 -13.43
CA ILE A 6 -9.74 -47.87 -13.20
C ILE A 6 -9.19 -47.05 -12.01
N ILE A 7 -8.68 -47.71 -10.97
CA ILE A 7 -8.06 -47.05 -9.80
C ILE A 7 -6.79 -46.29 -10.19
N PHE A 8 -5.99 -46.84 -11.11
CA PHE A 8 -4.75 -46.20 -11.56
C PHE A 8 -5.00 -44.95 -12.43
N THR A 9 -6.10 -44.92 -13.19
CA THR A 9 -6.49 -43.76 -14.00
C THR A 9 -7.03 -42.61 -13.15
N PHE A 10 -7.72 -42.89 -12.04
CA PHE A 10 -8.22 -41.84 -11.13
C PHE A 10 -7.08 -41.17 -10.32
N LEU A 11 -6.05 -41.94 -9.94
CA LEU A 11 -4.89 -41.43 -9.19
C LEU A 11 -4.02 -40.46 -10.02
N PHE A 12 -3.96 -40.66 -11.35
CA PHE A 12 -3.15 -39.83 -12.24
C PHE A 12 -3.81 -38.45 -12.52
N VAL A 13 -5.14 -38.39 -12.56
CA VAL A 13 -5.88 -37.14 -12.83
C VAL A 13 -5.79 -36.16 -11.66
N VAL A 14 -5.67 -36.63 -10.41
CA VAL A 14 -5.51 -35.74 -9.24
C VAL A 14 -4.11 -35.11 -9.16
N SER A 15 -3.12 -35.68 -9.85
CA SER A 15 -1.72 -35.23 -9.75
C SER A 15 -1.43 -33.95 -10.55
N VAL A 16 -2.22 -33.64 -11.58
CA VAL A 16 -1.98 -32.50 -12.50
C VAL A 16 -2.62 -31.18 -12.06
N PHE A 17 -3.54 -31.20 -11.08
CA PHE A 17 -4.19 -29.97 -10.58
C PHE A 17 -3.42 -29.27 -9.44
N SER A 18 -2.32 -29.84 -8.94
CA SER A 18 -1.61 -29.33 -7.75
C SER A 18 -0.49 -28.33 -8.06
N CYS A 19 -0.06 -28.18 -9.32
CA CYS A 19 1.08 -27.32 -9.64
C CYS A 19 0.76 -25.82 -9.52
N GLY A 20 -0.41 -25.35 -10.00
CA GLY A 20 -0.72 -23.92 -10.08
C GLY A 20 -1.04 -23.24 -8.74
N LEU A 21 -1.58 -23.99 -7.78
CA LEU A 21 -1.85 -23.48 -6.43
C LEU A 21 -0.53 -23.33 -5.66
N LYS A 22 0.36 -24.31 -5.77
CA LYS A 22 1.66 -24.31 -5.10
C LYS A 22 2.52 -23.13 -5.56
N THR A 23 2.50 -22.79 -6.85
CA THR A 23 3.24 -21.64 -7.37
C THR A 23 2.69 -20.31 -6.85
N GLN A 24 1.37 -20.13 -6.74
CA GLN A 24 0.78 -18.89 -6.20
C GLN A 24 1.11 -18.68 -4.73
N VAL A 25 1.00 -19.73 -3.92
CA VAL A 25 1.32 -19.66 -2.48
C VAL A 25 2.81 -19.38 -2.30
N ASN A 26 3.68 -20.06 -3.04
CA ASN A 26 5.12 -19.82 -2.99
C ASN A 26 5.48 -18.37 -3.41
N GLN A 27 4.84 -17.84 -4.45
CA GLN A 27 5.05 -16.46 -4.91
C GLN A 27 4.61 -15.44 -3.85
N LEU A 28 3.48 -15.69 -3.20
CA LEU A 28 2.98 -14.84 -2.13
C LEU A 28 3.86 -14.93 -0.86
N GLU A 29 4.37 -16.12 -0.54
CA GLU A 29 5.34 -16.32 0.54
C GLU A 29 6.66 -15.58 0.22
N ALA A 30 7.16 -15.68 -1.00
CA ALA A 30 8.35 -14.96 -1.46
C ALA A 30 8.18 -13.43 -1.36
N LEU A 31 6.97 -12.91 -1.59
CA LEU A 31 6.66 -11.49 -1.45
C LEU A 31 6.87 -10.96 -0.02
N GLN A 32 6.71 -11.82 1.01
CA GLN A 32 6.98 -11.43 2.41
C GLN A 32 8.46 -11.10 2.66
N TYR A 33 9.36 -11.62 1.82
CA TYR A 33 10.80 -11.40 1.93
C TYR A 33 11.30 -10.27 1.00
N CYS A 34 10.42 -9.68 0.20
CA CYS A 34 10.77 -8.52 -0.62
C CYS A 34 11.04 -7.28 0.24
N VAL A 35 11.91 -6.41 -0.27
CA VAL A 35 12.19 -5.11 0.33
C VAL A 35 11.29 -4.07 -0.32
N PHE A 36 10.54 -3.35 0.50
CA PHE A 36 9.61 -2.32 0.07
C PHE A 36 10.19 -0.92 0.30
N GLY A 37 10.11 -0.07 -0.73
CA GLY A 37 10.60 1.30 -0.70
C GLY A 37 9.58 2.27 -1.28
N VAL A 38 9.54 3.50 -0.77
CA VAL A 38 8.83 4.58 -1.44
C VAL A 38 9.74 5.11 -2.55
N ASN A 39 9.35 4.94 -3.81
CA ASN A 39 10.11 5.44 -4.96
C ASN A 39 9.81 6.94 -5.18
N SER A 40 8.53 7.30 -5.16
CA SER A 40 8.09 8.69 -5.23
C SER A 40 6.73 8.89 -4.57
N ILE A 41 6.49 10.13 -4.13
CA ILE A 41 5.15 10.63 -3.82
C ILE A 41 4.98 11.89 -4.64
N ASP A 42 4.05 11.90 -5.59
CA ASP A 42 3.82 13.05 -6.46
C ASP A 42 2.35 13.47 -6.48
N SER A 43 2.08 14.57 -7.16
CA SER A 43 0.72 15.07 -7.38
C SER A 43 -0.07 15.21 -6.07
N VAL A 44 0.57 15.69 -5.01
CA VAL A 44 -0.05 15.81 -3.69
C VAL A 44 -0.87 17.10 -3.62
N TYR A 45 -2.19 16.95 -3.47
CA TYR A 45 -3.15 18.04 -3.31
C TYR A 45 -3.97 17.84 -2.05
N ILE A 46 -4.11 18.89 -1.25
CA ILE A 46 -4.99 18.94 -0.08
C ILE A 46 -6.01 20.04 -0.31
N ALA A 47 -7.31 19.73 -0.28
CA ALA A 47 -8.37 20.66 -0.63
C ALA A 47 -8.20 21.30 -2.03
N ASN A 48 -7.68 20.51 -2.98
CA ASN A 48 -7.28 20.96 -4.33
C ASN A 48 -6.17 22.03 -4.36
N VAL A 49 -5.45 22.22 -3.25
CA VAL A 49 -4.25 23.07 -3.19
C VAL A 49 -3.02 22.17 -3.25
N PRO A 50 -2.08 22.41 -4.18
CA PRO A 50 -0.79 21.72 -4.20
C PRO A 50 -0.08 21.77 -2.83
N ALA A 51 0.43 20.64 -2.35
CA ALA A 51 1.01 20.54 -1.00
C ALA A 51 2.30 21.37 -0.83
N ASP A 52 3.10 21.52 -1.89
CA ASP A 52 4.26 22.41 -1.96
C ASP A 52 3.92 23.87 -1.61
N ARG A 53 2.71 24.33 -1.97
CA ARG A 53 2.22 25.68 -1.63
C ARG A 53 1.79 25.81 -0.17
N LEU A 54 1.43 24.69 0.46
CA LEU A 54 1.05 24.64 1.86
C LEU A 54 2.27 24.53 2.78
N VAL A 55 3.39 24.01 2.26
CA VAL A 55 4.63 23.81 3.00
C VAL A 55 5.60 24.96 2.73
N GLY A 56 5.81 25.83 3.72
CA GLY A 56 6.78 26.93 3.65
C GLY A 56 8.11 26.62 4.34
N LYS A 57 9.04 27.59 4.35
CA LYS A 57 10.34 27.50 5.04
C LYS A 57 10.24 27.20 6.54
N SER A 58 9.10 27.52 7.16
CA SER A 58 8.81 27.32 8.58
C SER A 58 7.82 26.18 8.85
N GLY A 59 7.55 25.32 7.85
CA GLY A 59 6.59 24.21 7.94
C GLY A 59 5.24 24.52 7.29
N PHE A 60 4.21 23.78 7.66
CA PHE A 60 2.87 23.88 7.08
C PHE A 60 2.19 25.22 7.45
N ASN A 61 1.77 25.99 6.45
CA ASN A 61 1.17 27.31 6.62
C ASN A 61 -0.27 27.37 6.10
N ILE A 62 -1.22 27.04 6.98
CA ILE A 62 -2.67 27.03 6.71
C ILE A 62 -3.20 28.42 6.36
N SER A 63 -2.60 29.49 6.90
CA SER A 63 -3.07 30.87 6.67
C SER A 63 -2.97 31.31 5.20
N ARG A 64 -2.18 30.60 4.39
CA ARG A 64 -2.01 30.86 2.95
C ARG A 64 -3.01 30.10 2.07
N ALA A 65 -3.90 29.30 2.67
CA ALA A 65 -4.79 28.41 1.95
C ALA A 65 -6.26 28.61 2.38
N PRO A 66 -6.94 29.67 1.92
CA PRO A 66 -8.36 29.89 2.24
C PRO A 66 -9.24 28.72 1.78
N GLN A 67 -8.87 28.01 0.71
CA GLN A 67 -9.54 26.78 0.27
C GLN A 67 -9.46 25.67 1.32
N LEU A 68 -8.33 25.55 2.02
CA LEU A 68 -8.18 24.58 3.09
C LEU A 68 -9.07 24.95 4.29
N ALA A 69 -9.09 26.22 4.68
CA ALA A 69 -10.00 26.68 5.74
C ALA A 69 -11.48 26.40 5.40
N PHE A 70 -11.89 26.69 4.16
CA PHE A 70 -13.24 26.40 3.69
C PHE A 70 -13.54 24.89 3.66
N ALA A 71 -12.60 24.07 3.19
CA ALA A 71 -12.70 22.61 3.23
C ALA A 71 -12.87 22.07 4.66
N PHE A 72 -12.13 22.64 5.63
CA PHE A 72 -12.29 22.33 7.04
C PHE A 72 -13.68 22.74 7.59
N LEU A 73 -14.18 23.92 7.23
CA LEU A 73 -15.53 24.38 7.61
C LEU A 73 -16.62 23.48 7.02
N GLN A 74 -16.44 23.02 5.78
CA GLN A 74 -17.32 22.06 5.12
C GLN A 74 -17.17 20.63 5.64
N GLN A 75 -16.24 20.38 6.57
CA GLN A 75 -15.94 19.04 7.09
C GLN A 75 -15.55 18.06 5.98
N LYS A 76 -14.90 18.57 4.93
CA LYS A 76 -14.51 17.81 3.74
C LYS A 76 -13.18 18.30 3.22
N VAL A 77 -12.12 17.55 3.51
CA VAL A 77 -10.74 17.89 3.14
C VAL A 77 -10.22 16.79 2.21
N PRO A 78 -10.45 16.92 0.89
CA PRO A 78 -9.98 15.90 -0.06
C PRO A 78 -8.46 15.91 -0.16
N LEU A 79 -7.85 14.75 0.02
CA LEU A 79 -6.45 14.44 -0.26
C LEU A 79 -6.39 13.68 -1.58
N LYS A 80 -5.56 14.17 -2.51
CA LYS A 80 -5.15 13.44 -3.70
C LYS A 80 -3.64 13.31 -3.71
N ALA A 81 -3.12 12.14 -4.02
CA ALA A 81 -1.69 11.91 -4.21
C ALA A 81 -1.47 10.67 -5.09
N ARG A 82 -0.27 10.55 -5.64
CA ARG A 82 0.21 9.32 -6.25
C ARG A 82 1.40 8.82 -5.46
N LEU A 83 1.35 7.56 -5.04
CA LEU A 83 2.44 6.88 -4.36
C LEU A 83 2.98 5.79 -5.29
N ASP A 84 4.23 5.89 -5.72
CA ASP A 84 4.89 4.81 -6.44
C ASP A 84 5.74 4.00 -5.44
N LEU A 85 5.37 2.75 -5.24
CA LEU A 85 6.01 1.81 -4.32
C LEU A 85 7.01 0.93 -5.09
N GLY A 86 8.29 1.02 -4.75
CA GLY A 86 9.32 0.10 -5.22
C GLY A 86 9.30 -1.20 -4.43
N ILE A 87 9.44 -2.32 -5.13
CA ILE A 87 9.51 -3.67 -4.56
C ILE A 87 10.75 -4.34 -5.14
N SER A 88 11.71 -4.70 -4.28
CA SER A 88 12.91 -5.42 -4.66
C SER A 88 12.88 -6.84 -4.11
N ASN A 89 13.15 -7.83 -4.95
CA ASN A 89 13.17 -9.24 -4.57
C ASN A 89 14.63 -9.75 -4.45
N PRO A 90 15.19 -9.81 -3.24
CA PRO A 90 16.55 -10.34 -3.04
C PRO A 90 16.60 -11.88 -3.09
N GLY A 91 15.46 -12.56 -3.15
CA GLY A 91 15.34 -14.01 -3.11
C GLY A 91 15.64 -14.68 -4.45
N THR A 92 15.63 -16.01 -4.43
CA THR A 92 15.87 -16.87 -5.61
C THR A 92 14.58 -17.35 -6.27
N GLU A 93 13.44 -17.10 -5.66
CA GLU A 93 12.10 -17.46 -6.17
C GLU A 93 11.38 -16.18 -6.62
N ASP A 94 10.56 -16.30 -7.67
CA ASP A 94 9.71 -15.18 -8.09
C ASP A 94 8.71 -14.85 -6.98
N ALA A 95 8.56 -13.57 -6.68
CA ALA A 95 7.58 -13.07 -5.74
C ALA A 95 6.38 -12.51 -6.49
N GLY A 96 5.18 -12.71 -5.96
CA GLY A 96 3.99 -12.22 -6.65
C GLY A 96 2.72 -12.29 -5.83
N ILE A 97 1.76 -11.49 -6.26
CA ILE A 97 0.43 -11.42 -5.71
C ILE A 97 -0.54 -11.15 -6.86
N ASN A 98 -1.70 -11.82 -6.85
CA ASN A 98 -2.78 -11.51 -7.78
C ASN A 98 -3.45 -10.20 -7.35
N ASP A 99 -4.76 -10.10 -7.55
CA ASP A 99 -5.50 -8.99 -6.98
C ASP A 99 -5.61 -9.10 -5.44
N PHE A 100 -5.76 -7.95 -4.78
CA PHE A 100 -5.83 -7.88 -3.33
C PHE A 100 -6.65 -6.67 -2.87
N GLU A 101 -7.31 -6.81 -1.72
CA GLU A 101 -7.82 -5.66 -0.99
C GLU A 101 -6.66 -4.98 -0.24
N TYR A 102 -6.70 -3.67 -0.08
CA TYR A 102 -5.68 -2.97 0.70
C TYR A 102 -6.26 -1.86 1.58
N ILE A 103 -5.56 -1.58 2.68
CA ILE A 103 -5.80 -0.46 3.57
C ILE A 103 -4.50 0.32 3.70
N LEU A 104 -4.52 1.60 3.35
CA LEU A 104 -3.40 2.50 3.59
C LEU A 104 -3.61 3.20 4.93
N MET A 105 -2.63 3.10 5.81
CA MET A 105 -2.65 3.72 7.13
C MET A 105 -1.48 4.70 7.31
N LEU A 106 -1.71 5.76 8.07
CA LEU A 106 -0.71 6.72 8.50
C LEU A 106 -0.84 6.91 10.02
N ALA A 107 0.24 6.66 10.76
CA ALA A 107 0.24 6.73 12.23
C ALA A 107 -0.93 5.95 12.87
N ASP A 108 -1.19 4.73 12.37
CA ASP A 108 -2.29 3.86 12.79
C ASP A 108 -3.72 4.36 12.45
N TYR A 109 -3.86 5.45 11.68
CA TYR A 109 -5.14 5.90 11.14
C TYR A 109 -5.34 5.35 9.72
N GLU A 110 -6.48 4.70 9.48
CA GLU A 110 -6.91 4.31 8.14
C GLU A 110 -7.18 5.58 7.30
N LEU A 111 -6.39 5.78 6.25
CA LEU A 111 -6.56 6.87 5.30
C LEU A 111 -7.54 6.48 4.20
N LEU A 112 -7.40 5.27 3.67
CA LEU A 112 -8.29 4.72 2.66
C LEU A 112 -8.19 3.21 2.58
N ARG A 113 -9.20 2.63 1.94
CA ARG A 113 -9.29 1.24 1.58
C ARG A 113 -9.65 1.12 0.10
N GLY A 114 -9.09 0.13 -0.58
CA GLY A 114 -9.37 -0.14 -1.98
C GLY A 114 -9.10 -1.58 -2.38
N VAL A 115 -9.17 -1.83 -3.68
CA VAL A 115 -8.80 -3.10 -4.32
C VAL A 115 -7.79 -2.79 -5.41
N TYR A 116 -6.72 -3.57 -5.48
CA TYR A 116 -5.78 -3.55 -6.56
C TYR A 116 -6.05 -4.77 -7.44
N GLU A 117 -6.51 -4.56 -8.67
CA GLU A 117 -7.06 -5.62 -9.54
C GLU A 117 -6.03 -6.25 -10.49
N GLN A 118 -4.79 -5.75 -10.48
CA GLN A 118 -3.73 -6.22 -11.35
C GLN A 118 -2.77 -7.12 -10.59
N ALA A 119 -2.33 -8.22 -11.23
CA ALA A 119 -1.29 -9.05 -10.67
C ALA A 119 0.05 -8.30 -10.65
N ILE A 120 0.79 -8.46 -9.56
CA ILE A 120 2.16 -7.95 -9.39
C ILE A 120 3.07 -9.18 -9.38
N LEU A 121 4.08 -9.17 -10.26
CA LEU A 121 5.13 -10.17 -10.31
C LEU A 121 6.47 -9.45 -10.19
N VAL A 122 7.27 -9.82 -9.21
CA VAL A 122 8.62 -9.32 -8.95
C VAL A 122 9.58 -10.49 -9.16
N PRO A 123 10.27 -10.54 -10.32
CA PRO A 123 11.17 -11.65 -10.63
C PRO A 123 12.25 -11.87 -9.57
N ALA A 124 12.78 -13.08 -9.49
CA ALA A 124 13.89 -13.42 -8.60
C ALA A 124 15.19 -12.67 -8.93
N ASN A 125 16.19 -12.85 -8.06
CA ASN A 125 17.60 -12.48 -8.26
C ASN A 125 17.85 -10.96 -8.31
N GLY A 126 17.24 -10.22 -7.39
CA GLY A 126 17.48 -8.79 -7.21
C GLY A 126 16.67 -7.89 -8.13
N ALA A 127 15.65 -8.42 -8.81
CA ALA A 127 14.80 -7.59 -9.67
C ALA A 127 14.01 -6.56 -8.85
N GLU A 128 13.68 -5.45 -9.49
CA GLU A 128 12.91 -4.36 -8.91
C GLU A 128 11.73 -4.00 -9.81
N VAL A 129 10.57 -3.79 -9.19
CA VAL A 129 9.32 -3.39 -9.85
C VAL A 129 8.72 -2.21 -9.10
N VAL A 130 8.14 -1.26 -9.84
CA VAL A 130 7.45 -0.09 -9.28
C VAL A 130 5.95 -0.25 -9.48
N VAL A 131 5.20 -0.10 -8.39
CA VAL A 131 3.74 -0.27 -8.34
C VAL A 131 3.06 1.06 -7.98
N PRO A 132 2.24 1.63 -8.86
CA PRO A 132 1.59 2.91 -8.61
C PRO A 132 0.29 2.75 -7.81
N PHE A 133 0.11 3.59 -6.78
CA PHE A 133 -1.11 3.69 -5.98
C PHE A 133 -1.69 5.10 -6.09
N ALA A 134 -2.94 5.17 -6.57
CA ALA A 134 -3.70 6.41 -6.55
C ALA A 134 -4.37 6.59 -5.17
N ILE A 135 -4.07 7.71 -4.52
CA ILE A 135 -4.66 8.11 -3.25
C ILE A 135 -5.71 9.18 -3.57
N ASN A 136 -6.96 8.91 -3.22
CA ASN A 136 -8.06 9.86 -3.34
C ASN A 136 -9.04 9.61 -2.19
N THR A 137 -8.95 10.40 -1.13
CA THR A 137 -9.71 10.19 0.11
C THR A 137 -10.05 11.50 0.79
N ASP A 138 -11.03 11.49 1.68
CA ASP A 138 -11.31 12.61 2.57
C ASP A 138 -10.58 12.41 3.91
N ILE A 139 -9.64 13.29 4.22
CA ILE A 139 -8.84 13.20 5.44
C ILE A 139 -9.45 13.99 6.61
N TYR A 140 -10.57 14.70 6.43
CA TYR A 140 -11.22 15.44 7.51
C TYR A 140 -11.47 14.60 8.78
N PRO A 141 -12.01 13.36 8.69
CA PRO A 141 -12.25 12.52 9.88
C PRO A 141 -10.98 12.17 10.66
N VAL A 142 -9.82 12.18 9.99
CA VAL A 142 -8.52 11.93 10.60
C VAL A 142 -7.96 13.22 11.21
N ILE A 143 -7.91 14.31 10.45
CA ILE A 143 -7.23 15.55 10.86
C ILE A 143 -8.08 16.46 11.77
N SER A 144 -9.38 16.21 11.89
CA SER A 144 -10.26 16.95 12.82
C SER A 144 -10.10 16.52 14.27
N LYS A 145 -9.49 15.36 14.54
CA LYS A 145 -9.26 14.83 15.88
C LYS A 145 -8.10 15.57 16.58
N PRO A 146 -8.27 16.10 17.80
CA PRO A 146 -7.22 16.85 18.50
C PRO A 146 -5.89 16.11 18.67
N GLU A 147 -5.94 14.81 18.96
CA GLU A 147 -4.77 13.94 19.06
C GLU A 147 -3.96 13.90 17.76
N ASN A 148 -4.65 13.90 16.62
CA ASN A 148 -4.03 13.82 15.29
C ASN A 148 -3.48 15.16 14.85
N GLN A 149 -4.15 16.26 15.22
CA GLN A 149 -3.65 17.61 14.96
C GLN A 149 -2.28 17.82 15.59
N ARG A 150 -2.07 17.33 16.82
CA ARG A 150 -0.78 17.42 17.50
C ARG A 150 0.29 16.59 16.79
N VAL A 151 0.00 15.35 16.43
CA VAL A 151 0.94 14.48 15.70
C VAL A 151 1.34 15.10 14.36
N LEU A 152 0.37 15.62 13.60
CA LEU A 152 0.63 16.25 12.31
C LEU A 152 1.40 17.57 12.46
N ALA A 153 1.06 18.38 13.45
CA ALA A 153 1.79 19.63 13.74
C ALA A 153 3.24 19.35 14.13
N ASP A 154 3.48 18.34 14.96
CA ASP A 154 4.84 17.90 15.33
C ASP A 154 5.59 17.35 14.10
N PHE A 155 4.92 16.56 13.25
CA PHE A 155 5.49 15.98 12.03
C PHE A 155 5.96 17.03 11.03
N PHE A 156 5.11 18.02 10.73
CA PHE A 156 5.44 19.08 9.78
C PHE A 156 6.20 20.27 10.40
N SER A 157 6.56 20.18 11.68
CA SER A 157 7.41 21.18 12.33
C SER A 157 8.86 21.04 11.85
N ALA A 158 9.42 22.12 11.30
CA ALA A 158 10.81 22.15 10.81
C ALA A 158 11.87 22.05 11.93
N SER A 159 11.47 22.19 13.20
CA SER A 159 12.36 22.21 14.37
C SER A 159 12.54 20.86 15.08
N LYS A 160 11.82 19.83 14.66
CA LYS A 160 11.85 18.50 15.29
C LYS A 160 12.22 17.44 14.26
N ASP A 161 13.08 16.52 14.66
CA ASP A 161 13.28 15.26 13.93
C ASP A 161 12.27 14.26 14.43
N THR A 162 11.33 13.91 13.57
CA THR A 162 10.25 12.99 13.90
C THR A 162 9.92 12.15 12.68
N SER A 163 9.31 11.00 12.95
CA SER A 163 8.95 10.03 11.94
C SER A 163 7.48 9.68 12.06
N VAL A 164 6.93 9.20 10.95
CA VAL A 164 5.59 8.64 10.89
C VAL A 164 5.65 7.27 10.25
N THR A 165 4.89 6.33 10.78
CA THR A 165 4.75 5.00 10.18
C THR A 165 3.63 5.03 9.15
N ILE A 166 3.96 4.68 7.91
CA ILE A 166 3.00 4.29 6.88
C ILE A 166 2.86 2.77 6.94
N THR A 167 1.62 2.29 7.00
CA THR A 167 1.33 0.84 6.92
C THR A 167 0.42 0.59 5.72
N LEU A 168 0.86 -0.25 4.79
CA LEU A 168 0.02 -0.82 3.76
C LEU A 168 -0.40 -2.22 4.22
N LYS A 169 -1.67 -2.38 4.57
CA LYS A 169 -2.24 -3.69 4.87
C LYS A 169 -2.79 -4.27 3.58
N ILE A 170 -2.37 -5.46 3.20
CA ILE A 170 -2.86 -6.15 2.00
C ILE A 170 -3.57 -7.45 2.40
N LYS A 171 -4.69 -7.74 1.76
CA LYS A 171 -5.42 -8.99 1.90
C LYS A 171 -5.49 -9.66 0.52
N PRO A 172 -4.58 -10.61 0.25
CA PRO A 172 -4.48 -11.28 -1.05
C PRO A 172 -5.74 -12.06 -1.40
N ASN A 173 -6.00 -12.21 -2.70
CA ASN A 173 -6.91 -13.22 -3.22
C ASN A 173 -6.13 -14.32 -3.96
N ILE A 174 -6.45 -15.58 -3.65
CA ILE A 174 -5.83 -16.77 -4.21
C ILE A 174 -6.86 -17.51 -5.06
N ILE A 175 -6.44 -18.08 -6.19
CA ILE A 175 -7.32 -18.87 -7.04
C ILE A 175 -7.20 -20.34 -6.63
N VAL A 176 -8.29 -20.92 -6.14
CA VAL A 176 -8.42 -22.33 -5.74
C VAL A 176 -9.50 -22.99 -6.59
N ALA A 177 -9.14 -23.97 -7.43
CA ALA A 177 -10.09 -24.68 -8.29
C ALA A 177 -11.02 -23.72 -9.07
N ASP A 178 -10.42 -22.72 -9.72
CA ASP A 178 -11.08 -21.66 -10.50
C ASP A 178 -11.98 -20.71 -9.69
N GLN A 179 -11.97 -20.80 -8.36
CA GLN A 179 -12.66 -19.87 -7.47
C GLN A 179 -11.67 -18.94 -6.79
N LYS A 180 -12.05 -17.67 -6.69
CA LYS A 180 -11.30 -16.65 -5.96
C LYS A 180 -11.60 -16.75 -4.47
N VAL A 181 -10.57 -17.03 -3.68
CA VAL A 181 -10.64 -17.18 -2.22
C VAL A 181 -9.74 -16.16 -1.57
N SER A 182 -10.29 -15.33 -0.68
CA SER A 182 -9.49 -14.36 0.06
C SER A 182 -8.62 -15.04 1.12
N TYR A 183 -7.38 -14.58 1.25
CA TYR A 183 -6.45 -15.01 2.28
C TYR A 183 -7.02 -14.70 3.68
N PRO A 184 -6.84 -15.60 4.68
CA PRO A 184 -7.39 -15.42 6.02
C PRO A 184 -6.56 -14.43 6.84
N GLY A 185 -6.58 -13.14 6.47
CA GLY A 185 -5.92 -12.08 7.22
C GLY A 185 -5.32 -10.99 6.35
N TYR A 186 -4.78 -9.96 7.01
CA TYR A 186 -3.98 -8.93 6.37
C TYR A 186 -2.49 -9.20 6.59
N ILE A 187 -1.69 -8.90 5.57
CA ILE A 187 -0.23 -8.81 5.63
C ILE A 187 0.10 -7.32 5.77
N ASP A 188 0.87 -6.96 6.78
CA ASP A 188 1.23 -5.57 7.06
C ASP A 188 2.61 -5.24 6.49
N ILE A 189 2.68 -4.31 5.54
CA ILE A 189 3.93 -3.72 5.06
C ILE A 189 4.10 -2.37 5.75
N LYS A 190 5.11 -2.25 6.61
CA LYS A 190 5.35 -1.04 7.42
C LYS A 190 6.61 -0.32 6.95
N LYS A 191 6.50 1.00 6.78
CA LYS A 191 7.62 1.89 6.48
C LYS A 191 7.57 3.08 7.42
N GLU A 192 8.65 3.27 8.17
CA GLU A 192 8.89 4.52 8.88
C GLU A 192 9.47 5.55 7.89
N LEU A 193 8.88 6.74 7.88
CA LEU A 193 9.34 7.88 7.10
C LEU A 193 9.61 9.06 8.03
N SER A 194 10.81 9.61 7.96
CA SER A 194 11.12 10.87 8.62
C SER A 194 10.40 12.04 7.96
N ASN A 195 10.12 13.09 8.72
CA ASN A 195 9.59 14.32 8.17
C ASN A 195 10.49 14.90 7.07
N ARG A 196 11.82 14.77 7.18
CA ARG A 196 12.77 15.21 6.14
C ARG A 196 12.58 14.46 4.82
N GLU A 197 12.39 13.14 4.87
CA GLU A 197 12.13 12.33 3.67
C GLU A 197 10.81 12.73 3.02
N VAL A 198 9.73 12.84 3.80
CA VAL A 198 8.43 13.27 3.27
C VAL A 198 8.51 14.66 2.64
N MET A 199 9.20 15.59 3.30
CA MET A 199 9.35 16.96 2.80
C MET A 199 10.23 17.04 1.55
N ASN A 200 11.06 16.03 1.26
CA ASN A 200 11.78 15.95 -0.01
C ASN A 200 10.88 15.49 -1.16
N TYR A 201 9.87 14.67 -0.90
CA TYR A 201 8.87 14.32 -1.92
C TYR A 201 7.88 15.45 -2.21
N LEU A 202 7.70 16.40 -1.29
CA LEU A 202 6.77 17.53 -1.44
C LEU A 202 7.39 18.79 -2.08
N LYS A 203 8.69 18.79 -2.40
CA LYS A 203 9.38 19.90 -3.08
C LYS A 203 9.31 19.73 -4.59
#